data_AF-A0A1H7EIG0-F1
#
_entry.id   AF-A0A1H7EIG0-F1
#
_cell.length_a   1.000
_cell.length_b   1.000
_cell.length_c   1.000
_cell.angle_alpha   90.00
_cell.angle_beta   90.00
_cell.angle_gamma   90.00
#
_symmetry.space_group_name_H-M   'P 1'
#
loop_
_entity.id
_entity.type
_entity.pdbx_description
1 polymer ?
#
loop_
_entity_poly.entity_id
_entity_poly.type
_entity_poly.pdbx_seq_one_letter_code
_entity_poly.pdbx_strand_id
1 'polypeptide(L)' 'QQFNLSEYYSLSKRTGLYALQAYQRANGQTLGNNGAGNIINATATLGDGFNSTPSSSRSMVGVGVGMVHRF' A
#
# COMPACT_ATOMS: atom_id res chain seq x y z
N GLN A 1 0.08 -3.83 10.76
CA GLN A 1 0.86 -4.90 10.10
C GLN A 1 0.54 -4.86 8.63
N GLN A 2 1.55 -5.01 7.79
CA GLN A 2 1.43 -5.01 6.34
C GLN A 2 1.71 -6.41 5.79
N PHE A 3 1.01 -6.77 4.73
CA PHE A 3 1.27 -7.93 3.90
C PHE A 3 1.32 -7.50 2.44
N ASN A 4 2.24 -8.09 1.67
CA ASN A 4 2.36 -7.86 0.24
C ASN A 4 2.44 -9.20 -0.49
N LEU A 5 1.66 -9.35 -1.55
CA LEU A 5 1.71 -10.45 -2.49
C LEU A 5 2.23 -9.92 -3.83
N SER A 6 3.11 -10.68 -4.45
CA SER A 6 3.71 -10.33 -5.73
C SER A 6 3.64 -11.53 -6.65
N GLU A 7 3.02 -11.36 -7.81
CA GLU A 7 3.02 -12.34 -8.88
C GLU A 7 3.87 -11.83 -10.05
N TYR A 8 4.63 -12.73 -10.67
CA TYR A 8 5.45 -12.42 -11.83
C TYR A 8 5.29 -13.49 -12.90
N TYR A 9 5.08 -13.05 -14.14
CA TYR A 9 5.00 -13.91 -15.32
C TYR A 9 6.05 -13.52 -16.34
N SER A 10 6.93 -14.47 -16.68
CA SER A 10 8.01 -14.27 -17.64
C SER A 10 7.50 -14.53 -19.07
N LEU A 11 7.34 -13.46 -19.87
CA LEU A 11 7.01 -13.58 -21.30
C LEU A 11 8.24 -14.00 -22.12
N SER A 12 9.43 -13.53 -21.74
CA SER A 12 10.72 -13.90 -22.34
C SER A 12 11.85 -13.74 -21.34
N LYS A 13 13.11 -13.99 -21.74
CA LYS A 13 14.29 -13.68 -20.92
C LYS A 13 14.40 -12.18 -20.56
N ARG A 14 13.72 -11.32 -21.32
CA ARG A 14 13.85 -9.85 -21.26
C ARG A 14 12.56 -9.15 -20.86
N THR A 15 11.41 -9.78 -21.02
CA THR A 15 10.10 -9.17 -20.73
C THR A 15 9.35 -9.98 -19.69
N GLY A 16 8.80 -9.31 -18.69
CA GLY A 16 7.85 -9.93 -17.77
C GLY A 16 6.75 -8.98 -17.35
N LEU A 17 5.61 -9.56 -17.00
CA LEU A 17 4.47 -8.90 -16.39
C LEU A 17 4.50 -9.17 -14.90
N TYR A 18 4.05 -8.21 -14.10
CA TYR A 18 3.94 -8.39 -12.67
C TYR A 18 2.67 -7.76 -12.12
N ALA A 19 2.16 -8.36 -11.04
CA ALA A 19 1.06 -7.85 -10.26
C ALA A 19 1.49 -7.78 -8.79
N LEU A 20 1.06 -6.73 -8.10
CA LEU A 20 1.33 -6.46 -6.71
C LEU A 20 0.02 -6.20 -6.00
N GLN A 21 -0.17 -6.83 -4.85
CA GLN A 21 -1.31 -6.63 -3.98
C GLN A 21 -0.78 -6.39 -2.57
N ALA A 22 -1.18 -5.29 -1.95
CA ALA A 22 -0.76 -4.92 -0.61
C ALA A 22 -1.98 -4.77 0.29
N TYR A 23 -1.90 -5.32 1.49
CA TYR A 23 -2.88 -5.12 2.55
C TYR A 23 -2.18 -4.53 3.77
N GLN A 24 -2.70 -3.42 4.28
CA GLN A 24 -2.24 -2.81 5.52
C GLN A 24 -3.39 -2.71 6.50
N ARG A 25 -3.11 -3.07 7.76
CA ARG A 25 -3.97 -2.73 8.89
C ARG A 25 -3.22 -1.88 9.93
N ALA A 26 -3.73 -0.68 10.18
CA ALA A 26 -3.33 0.19 11.26
C ALA A 26 -4.03 -0.22 12.57
N ASN A 27 -3.23 -0.34 13.63
CA ASN A 27 -3.68 -0.68 14.97
C ASN A 27 -3.34 0.46 15.92
N GLY A 28 -4.05 0.58 17.04
CA GLY A 28 -3.84 1.64 18.01
C GLY A 28 -4.48 2.97 17.63
N GLN A 29 -3.96 4.04 18.20
CA GLN A 29 -4.49 5.41 18.10
C GLN A 29 -3.37 6.40 17.79
N THR A 30 -3.73 7.56 17.29
CA THR A 30 -2.82 8.67 16.97
C THR A 30 -3.49 10.00 17.30
N LEU A 31 -2.72 11.08 17.28
CA LEU A 31 -3.27 12.43 17.38
C LEU A 31 -4.11 12.76 16.14
N GLY A 32 -5.16 13.55 16.34
CA GLY A 32 -5.99 14.06 15.26
C GLY A 32 -5.20 14.91 14.26
N ASN A 33 -5.84 15.23 13.14
CA ASN A 33 -5.23 16.02 12.06
C ASN A 33 -4.60 17.30 12.60
N ASN A 34 -3.42 17.68 12.09
CA ASN A 34 -2.64 18.83 12.56
C ASN A 34 -2.31 18.81 14.06
N GLY A 35 -2.24 17.63 14.69
CA GLY A 35 -1.95 17.51 16.12
C GLY A 35 -3.11 17.97 17.01
N ALA A 36 -4.35 17.99 16.48
CA ALA A 36 -5.52 18.28 17.29
C ALA A 36 -5.55 17.35 18.53
N GLY A 37 -5.80 17.92 19.71
CA GLY A 37 -5.64 17.25 21.01
C GLY A 37 -6.54 16.03 21.25
N ASN A 38 -7.41 15.72 20.31
CA ASN A 38 -8.25 14.53 20.27
C ASN A 38 -7.46 13.32 19.75
N ILE A 39 -7.46 12.26 20.54
CA ILE A 39 -6.91 10.95 20.17
C ILE A 39 -7.91 10.22 19.29
N ILE A 40 -7.48 9.85 18.08
CA ILE A 40 -8.31 9.16 17.08
C ILE A 40 -7.73 7.80 16.73
N ASN A 41 -8.53 6.96 16.06
CA ASN A 41 -8.03 5.72 15.50
C ASN A 41 -6.97 6.00 14.42
N ALA A 42 -5.84 5.30 14.48
CA ALA A 42 -4.87 5.35 13.39
C ALA A 42 -5.48 4.76 12.11
N THR A 43 -5.30 5.45 10.99
CA THR A 43 -5.74 5.01 9.66
C THR A 43 -4.60 4.38 8.88
N ALA A 44 -4.93 3.49 7.94
CA ALA A 44 -3.93 2.79 7.13
C ALA A 44 -3.45 3.65 5.95
N THR A 45 -2.16 3.57 5.64
CA THR A 45 -1.56 4.06 4.39
C THR A 45 -0.54 3.03 3.87
N LEU A 46 -0.24 3.06 2.57
CA LEU A 46 0.63 2.10 1.89
C LEU A 46 1.79 2.84 1.20
N GLY A 47 3.01 2.69 1.73
CA GLY A 47 4.20 3.36 1.20
C GLY A 47 4.03 4.86 1.01
N ASP A 48 4.87 5.47 0.18
CA ASP A 48 4.80 6.92 -0.06
C ASP A 48 3.69 7.30 -1.05
N GLY A 49 3.34 6.39 -1.97
CA GLY A 49 2.36 6.64 -3.03
C GLY A 49 0.93 6.89 -2.53
N PHE A 50 0.61 6.45 -1.31
CA PHE A 50 -0.70 6.67 -0.69
C PHE A 50 -0.62 7.55 0.56
N ASN A 51 0.52 8.19 0.82
CA ASN A 51 0.70 9.00 2.02
C ASN A 51 -0.20 10.26 2.03
N SER A 52 -0.45 10.85 0.85
CA SER A 52 -1.40 11.98 0.71
C SER A 52 -2.87 11.56 0.65
N THR A 53 -3.15 10.27 0.52
CA THR A 53 -4.51 9.71 0.43
C THR A 53 -4.62 8.44 1.28
N PRO A 54 -4.44 8.53 2.60
CA PRO A 54 -4.61 7.39 3.48
C PRO A 54 -6.07 6.91 3.48
N SER A 55 -6.29 5.67 3.91
CA SER A 55 -7.62 5.10 4.09
C SER A 55 -8.44 5.91 5.11
N SER A 56 -9.76 5.96 4.93
CA SER A 56 -10.70 6.48 5.95
C SER A 56 -10.93 5.49 7.11
N SER A 57 -10.34 4.29 7.02
CA SER A 57 -10.47 3.21 8.00
C SER A 57 -9.11 2.68 8.44
N ARG A 58 -9.15 1.72 9.37
CA ARG A 58 -7.97 0.99 9.87
C ARG A 58 -7.36 0.05 8.84
N SER A 59 -8.04 -0.25 7.74
CA SER A 59 -7.56 -1.19 6.73
C SER A 59 -7.50 -0.54 5.35
N MET A 60 -6.50 -0.93 4.56
CA MET A 60 -6.28 -0.48 3.19
C MET A 60 -5.82 -1.65 2.32
N VAL A 61 -6.34 -1.73 1.10
CA VAL A 61 -5.86 -2.63 0.04
C VAL A 61 -5.37 -1.77 -1.12
N GLY A 62 -4.17 -2.04 -1.62
CA GLY A 62 -3.63 -1.44 -2.84
C GLY A 62 -3.29 -2.54 -3.85
N VAL A 63 -3.58 -2.29 -5.12
CA VAL A 63 -3.29 -3.23 -6.22
C VAL A 63 -2.60 -2.47 -7.35
N GLY A 64 -1.58 -3.07 -7.95
CA GLY A 64 -0.86 -2.53 -9.10
C GLY A 64 -0.45 -3.64 -10.05
N VAL A 65 -0.44 -3.34 -11.35
CA VAL A 65 0.09 -4.21 -12.39
C VAL A 65 1.09 -3.44 -13.23
N GLY A 66 2.09 -4.14 -13.75
CA GLY A 66 3.11 -3.51 -14.57
C GLY A 66 3.82 -4.49 -15.49
N MET A 67 4.69 -3.93 -16.31
CA MET A 67 5.55 -4.66 -17.23
C MET A 67 6.97 -4.14 -17.07
N VAL A 68 7.94 -5.05 -17.09
CA VAL A 68 9.36 -4.74 -17.15
C VAL A 68 9.95 -5.30 -18.44
N HIS A 69 10.76 -4.49 -19.11
CA HIS A 69 11.53 -4.91 -20.28
C HIS A 69 13.01 -4.57 -20.09
N ARG A 70 13.89 -5.52 -20.38
CA ARG A 70 15.35 -5.45 -20.14
C ARG A 70 16.09 -5.58 -21.48
N PHE A 71 16.73 -4.49 -21.92
CA PHE A 71 17.50 -4.43 -23.17
C PHE A 71 18.88 -5.07 -23.03
#